data_AF-A0A0C9ZEF6-F1
#
_entry.id   AF-A0A0C9ZEF6-F1
#
_cell.length_a   1.000
_cell.length_b   1.000
_cell.length_c   1.000
_cell.angle_alpha   90.00
_cell.angle_beta   90.00
_cell.angle_gamma   90.00
#
_symmetry.space_group_name_H-M   'P 1'
#
loop_
_entity.id
_entity.type
_entity.pdbx_description
1 polymer ?
#
loop_
_entity_poly.entity_id
_entity_poly.type
_entity_poly.pdbx_seq_one_letter_code
_entity_poly.pdbx_strand_id
1 'polypeptide(L)'
;QKPEMEWKPLKTICREAAEEWREKGISVTVSADTVRRRLTGGRSHTKFNVKKNMWFAPEEVMKVVEYCLALAKRGFPLNHKQLKFHVDSLLQAWLGDKFPEGGRHSVDLGHYWSTSLDTARGCAVNPNTNMQWYKLLGDTL
;
A
#
# COMPACT_ATOMS: atom_id res chain seq x y z
N GLN A 1 -15.86 -2.98 -41.25
CA GLN A 1 -16.15 -4.36 -40.81
C GLN A 1 -15.82 -4.47 -39.32
N LYS A 2 -16.83 -4.64 -38.46
CA LYS A 2 -16.61 -5.03 -37.06
C LYS A 2 -16.22 -6.51 -37.09
N PRO A 3 -15.14 -6.95 -36.41
CA PRO A 3 -14.86 -8.38 -36.36
C PRO A 3 -16.08 -9.08 -35.75
N GLU A 4 -16.48 -10.21 -36.34
CA GLU A 4 -17.38 -11.19 -35.72
C GLU A 4 -16.67 -11.77 -34.49
N MET A 5 -16.56 -10.96 -33.45
CA MET A 5 -16.09 -11.42 -32.15
C MET A 5 -17.30 -12.04 -31.47
N GLU A 6 -17.28 -13.36 -31.32
CA GLU A 6 -18.19 -14.05 -30.41
C GLU A 6 -18.16 -13.34 -29.06
N TRP A 7 -19.31 -12.79 -28.66
CA TRP A 7 -19.43 -12.07 -27.41
C TRP A 7 -19.34 -13.08 -26.26
N LYS A 8 -18.14 -13.22 -25.70
CA LYS A 8 -17.93 -14.04 -24.51
C LYS A 8 -18.15 -13.24 -23.22
N PRO A 9 -18.85 -13.81 -22.22
CA PRO A 9 -18.92 -13.21 -20.89
C PRO A 9 -17.53 -13.06 -20.28
N LEU A 10 -17.31 -11.95 -19.56
CA LEU A 10 -16.00 -11.66 -18.95
C LEU A 10 -15.50 -12.77 -18.02
N LYS A 11 -16.41 -13.45 -17.32
CA LYS A 11 -16.08 -14.60 -16.46
C LYS A 11 -15.49 -15.77 -17.25
N THR A 12 -16.02 -16.03 -18.44
CA THR A 12 -15.52 -17.08 -19.34
C THR A 12 -14.10 -16.77 -19.78
N ILE A 13 -13.84 -15.53 -20.21
CA ILE A 13 -12.51 -15.06 -20.60
C ILE A 13 -11.52 -15.16 -19.42
N CYS A 14 -11.94 -14.80 -18.21
CA CYS A 14 -11.09 -14.89 -17.02
C CYS A 14 -10.72 -16.35 -16.68
N ARG A 15 -11.66 -17.29 -16.88
CA ARG A 15 -11.40 -18.71 -16.65
C ARG A 15 -10.46 -19.29 -17.72
N GLU A 16 -10.72 -19.01 -18.99
CA GLU A 16 -9.84 -19.42 -20.10
C GLU A 16 -8.40 -18.93 -19.85
N ALA A 17 -8.24 -17.66 -19.49
CA ALA A 17 -6.93 -17.11 -19.15
C ALA A 17 -6.29 -17.81 -17.93
N ALA A 18 -7.07 -18.09 -16.87
CA ALA A 18 -6.55 -18.80 -15.70
C ALA A 18 -6.12 -20.25 -16.02
N GLU A 19 -6.82 -20.92 -16.92
CA GLU A 19 -6.50 -22.27 -17.39
C GLU A 19 -5.22 -22.28 -18.22
N GLU A 20 -5.02 -21.33 -19.13
CA GLU A 20 -3.76 -21.19 -19.88
C GLU A 20 -2.53 -21.02 -18.96
N TRP A 21 -2.67 -20.28 -17.86
CA TRP A 21 -1.59 -20.15 -16.87
C TRP A 21 -1.37 -21.43 -16.09
N ARG A 22 -2.46 -22.16 -15.80
CA ARG A 22 -2.40 -23.45 -15.11
C ARG A 22 -1.68 -24.50 -15.95
N GLU A 23 -1.89 -24.52 -17.27
CA GLU A 23 -1.14 -25.39 -18.19
C GLU A 23 0.37 -25.11 -18.17
N LYS A 24 0.75 -23.85 -17.96
CA LYS A 24 2.16 -23.43 -17.76
C LYS A 24 2.69 -23.73 -16.36
N GLY A 25 1.91 -24.44 -15.53
CA GLY A 25 2.28 -24.80 -14.16
C GLY A 25 2.08 -23.69 -13.12
N ILE A 26 1.42 -22.58 -13.48
CA ILE A 26 1.21 -21.44 -12.58
C ILE A 26 -0.28 -21.30 -12.28
N SER A 27 -0.68 -21.55 -11.03
CA SER A 27 -2.06 -21.29 -10.61
C SER A 27 -2.28 -19.78 -10.42
N VAL A 28 -3.07 -19.17 -11.31
CA VAL A 28 -3.42 -17.75 -11.24
C VAL A 28 -4.93 -17.60 -11.17
N THR A 29 -5.43 -16.85 -10.19
CA THR A 29 -6.85 -16.45 -10.12
C THR A 29 -7.07 -15.11 -10.80
N VAL A 30 -7.87 -15.09 -11.87
CA VAL A 30 -8.23 -13.86 -12.59
C VAL A 30 -9.61 -13.38 -12.15
N SER A 31 -9.66 -12.31 -11.35
CA SER A 31 -10.92 -11.70 -10.91
C SER A 31 -11.57 -10.89 -12.03
N ALA A 32 -12.82 -11.22 -12.38
CA ALA A 32 -13.62 -10.50 -13.36
C ALA A 32 -13.81 -9.01 -12.99
N ASP A 33 -13.93 -8.69 -11.70
CA ASP A 33 -14.04 -7.30 -11.23
C ASP A 33 -12.77 -6.50 -11.47
N THR A 34 -11.62 -7.14 -11.27
CA THR A 34 -10.31 -6.53 -11.52
C THR A 34 -10.12 -6.27 -13.02
N VAL A 35 -10.49 -7.24 -13.87
CA VAL A 35 -10.41 -7.08 -15.33
C VAL A 35 -11.35 -5.97 -15.80
N ARG A 36 -12.60 -5.95 -15.33
CA ARG A 36 -13.57 -4.89 -15.62
C ARG A 36 -13.07 -3.52 -15.20
N ARG A 37 -12.56 -3.38 -13.96
CA ARG A 37 -11.97 -2.12 -13.48
C ARG A 37 -10.81 -1.67 -14.36
N ARG A 38 -9.95 -2.57 -14.81
CA ARG A 38 -8.82 -2.22 -15.68
C ARG A 38 -9.30 -1.79 -17.08
N LEU A 39 -10.32 -2.46 -17.63
CA LEU A 39 -10.92 -2.10 -18.92
C LEU A 39 -11.57 -0.71 -18.89
N THR A 40 -12.19 -0.32 -17.77
CA THR A 40 -12.78 1.02 -17.59
C THR A 40 -11.74 2.10 -17.25
N GLY A 41 -10.44 1.81 -17.34
CA GLY A 41 -9.36 2.77 -17.10
C GLY A 41 -8.89 2.85 -15.64
N GLY A 42 -9.36 1.95 -14.77
CA GLY A 42 -8.88 1.82 -13.40
C GLY A 42 -7.39 1.52 -13.34
N ARG A 43 -6.65 2.35 -12.62
CA ARG A 43 -5.20 2.16 -12.41
C ARG A 43 -4.96 1.11 -11.33
N SER A 44 -3.93 0.29 -11.52
CA SER A 44 -3.46 -0.59 -10.44
C SER A 44 -2.84 0.24 -9.32
N HIS A 45 -2.87 -0.29 -8.09
CA HIS A 45 -2.17 0.31 -6.95
C HIS A 45 -0.69 0.54 -7.26
N THR A 46 -0.03 -0.40 -7.97
CA THR A 46 1.35 -0.23 -8.42
C THR A 46 1.52 0.98 -9.32
N LYS A 47 0.69 1.14 -10.36
CA LYS A 47 0.75 2.29 -11.27
C LYS A 47 0.44 3.60 -10.55
N PHE A 48 -0.47 3.57 -9.59
CA PHE A 48 -0.81 4.74 -8.77
C PHE A 48 0.33 5.13 -7.82
N ASN A 49 0.92 4.16 -7.12
CA ASN A 49 2.02 4.39 -6.18
C ASN A 49 3.28 4.87 -6.90
N VAL A 50 3.61 4.32 -8.07
CA VAL A 50 4.73 4.80 -8.90
C VAL A 50 4.52 6.25 -9.34
N LYS A 51 3.29 6.64 -9.71
CA LYS A 51 3.04 8.02 -10.17
C LYS A 51 2.95 9.04 -9.02
N LYS A 52 2.46 8.63 -7.84
CA LYS A 52 2.12 9.54 -6.74
C LYS A 52 3.19 9.60 -5.63
N ASN A 53 3.87 8.48 -5.37
CA ASN A 53 4.63 8.27 -4.14
C ASN A 53 6.06 7.74 -4.38
N MET A 54 6.61 7.87 -5.60
CA MET A 54 8.01 7.50 -5.86
C MET A 54 8.92 8.59 -5.27
N TRP A 55 9.42 8.37 -4.06
CA TRP A 55 10.45 9.22 -3.45
C TRP A 55 11.83 8.96 -4.04
N PHE A 56 12.00 7.82 -4.72
CA PHE A 56 13.24 7.42 -5.36
C PHE A 56 13.16 7.61 -6.86
N ALA A 57 14.25 8.10 -7.44
CA ALA A 57 14.51 7.91 -8.85
C ALA A 57 14.67 6.40 -9.14
N PRO A 58 14.28 5.92 -10.33
CA PRO A 58 14.43 4.50 -10.71
C PRO A 58 15.83 3.93 -10.43
N GLU A 59 16.86 4.76 -10.63
CA GLU A 59 18.27 4.42 -10.40
C GLU A 59 18.58 4.16 -8.93
N GLU A 60 17.94 4.89 -8.02
CA GLU A 60 18.15 4.75 -6.57
C GLU A 60 17.47 3.49 -6.03
N VAL A 61 16.28 3.16 -6.55
CA VAL A 61 15.61 1.89 -6.25
C VAL A 61 16.51 0.71 -6.64
N MET A 62 17.16 0.77 -7.81
CA MET A 62 18.06 -0.28 -8.24
C MET A 62 19.24 -0.47 -7.27
N LYS A 63 19.84 0.62 -6.76
CA LYS A 63 20.93 0.52 -5.77
C LYS A 63 20.47 -0.11 -4.46
N VAL A 64 19.27 0.24 -3.97
CA VAL A 64 18.70 -0.39 -2.77
C VAL A 64 18.45 -1.88 -3.00
N VAL A 65 17.91 -2.25 -4.16
CA VAL A 65 17.69 -3.65 -4.53
C VAL A 65 19.01 -4.41 -4.61
N GLU A 66 20.04 -3.83 -5.24
CA GLU A 66 21.37 -4.42 -5.35
C GLU A 66 21.99 -4.66 -3.97
N TYR A 67 21.89 -3.68 -3.06
CA TYR A 67 22.33 -3.82 -1.67
C TYR A 67 21.60 -4.96 -0.95
N CYS A 68 20.28 -5.06 -1.10
CA CYS A 68 19.49 -6.14 -0.51
C CYS A 68 19.90 -7.51 -1.04
N LEU A 69 20.15 -7.63 -2.35
CA LEU A 69 20.62 -8.86 -2.98
C LEU A 69 22.02 -9.23 -2.52
N ALA A 70 22.91 -8.26 -2.34
CA ALA A 70 24.26 -8.49 -1.82
C ALA A 70 24.22 -9.03 -0.37
N LEU A 71 23.35 -8.48 0.48
CA LEU A 71 23.14 -8.97 1.85
C LEU A 71 22.52 -10.36 1.88
N ALA A 72 21.51 -10.61 1.04
CA ALA A 72 20.90 -11.94 0.91
C ALA A 72 21.92 -13.00 0.45
N LYS A 73 22.78 -12.69 -0.51
CA LYS A 73 23.88 -13.57 -0.96
C LYS A 73 24.87 -13.91 0.15
N ARG A 74 25.05 -13.02 1.13
CA ARG A 74 25.91 -13.23 2.31
C ARG A 74 25.22 -14.00 3.43
N GLY A 75 23.99 -14.48 3.22
CA GLY A 75 23.20 -15.21 4.22
C GLY A 75 22.44 -14.33 5.21
N PHE A 76 22.38 -13.01 4.97
CA PHE A 76 21.67 -12.06 5.83
C PHE A 76 20.56 -11.35 5.04
N PRO A 77 19.50 -12.07 4.64
CA PRO A 77 18.36 -11.41 4.00
C PRO A 77 17.71 -10.43 4.98
N LEU A 78 17.53 -9.18 4.54
CA LEU A 78 16.84 -8.18 5.35
C LEU A 78 15.36 -8.56 5.49
N ASN A 79 14.86 -8.56 6.72
CA ASN A 79 13.42 -8.62 6.93
C ASN A 79 12.78 -7.27 6.53
N HIS A 80 11.46 -7.26 6.31
CA HIS A 80 10.76 -6.05 5.87
C HIS A 80 10.94 -4.85 6.83
N LYS A 81 11.05 -5.10 8.15
CA LYS A 81 11.28 -4.04 9.14
C LYS A 81 12.67 -3.42 9.01
N GLN A 82 13.70 -4.24 8.81
CA GLN A 82 15.08 -3.79 8.62
C GLN A 82 15.25 -3.07 7.29
N LEU A 83 14.64 -3.60 6.23
CA LEU A 83 14.62 -2.92 4.93
C LEU A 83 13.98 -1.55 5.04
N LYS A 84 12.80 -1.46 5.68
CA LYS A 84 12.14 -0.18 5.95
C LYS A 84 13.07 0.75 6.73
N PHE A 85 13.70 0.28 7.81
CA PHE A 85 14.60 1.09 8.62
C PHE A 85 15.77 1.68 7.81
N HIS A 86 16.42 0.86 6.99
CA HIS A 86 17.53 1.32 6.15
C HIS A 86 17.08 2.31 5.07
N VAL A 87 15.93 2.05 4.45
CA VAL A 87 15.33 2.93 3.45
C VAL A 87 14.91 4.27 4.07
N ASP A 88 14.24 4.25 5.22
CA ASP A 88 13.83 5.45 5.95
C ASP A 88 15.04 6.26 6.42
N SER A 89 16.12 5.58 6.86
CA SER A 89 17.38 6.22 7.25
C SER A 89 18.07 6.92 6.07
N LEU A 90 18.08 6.29 4.89
CA LEU A 90 18.59 6.90 3.66
C LEU A 90 17.74 8.11 3.25
N LEU A 91 16.41 7.98 3.31
CA LEU A 91 15.50 9.07 2.98
C LEU A 91 15.66 10.24 3.96
N GLN A 92 15.77 9.98 5.25
CA GLN A 92 16.07 11.01 6.27
C GLN A 92 17.39 11.72 5.96
N ALA A 93 18.44 10.98 5.59
CA ALA A 93 19.74 11.57 5.26
C ALA A 93 19.70 12.44 4.00
N TRP A 94 18.87 12.09 3.01
CA TRP A 94 18.79 12.81 1.74
C TRP A 94 17.81 13.99 1.75
N LEU A 95 16.67 13.82 2.40
CA LEU A 95 15.59 14.82 2.43
C LEU A 95 15.67 15.71 3.67
N GLY A 96 16.43 15.32 4.70
CA GLY A 96 16.53 16.03 5.97
C GLY A 96 15.15 16.25 6.57
N ASP A 97 14.87 17.49 6.98
CA ASP A 97 13.60 17.89 7.60
C ASP A 97 12.37 17.76 6.68
N LYS A 98 12.57 17.54 5.38
CA LYS A 98 11.46 17.25 4.44
C LYS A 98 10.97 15.81 4.55
N PHE A 99 11.72 14.93 5.20
CA PHE A 99 11.26 13.59 5.53
C PHE A 99 10.48 13.65 6.86
N PRO A 100 9.18 13.27 6.88
CA PRO A 100 8.42 13.28 8.11
C PRO A 100 8.97 12.22 9.07
N GLU A 101 9.31 12.65 10.28
CA GLU A 101 9.77 11.79 11.37
C GLU A 101 8.74 10.67 11.62
N GLY A 102 9.15 9.41 11.46
CA GLY A 102 8.24 8.24 11.59
C GLY A 102 7.54 7.79 10.31
N GLY A 103 7.81 8.44 9.17
CA GLY A 103 7.22 8.10 7.88
C GLY A 103 5.81 8.68 7.69
N ARG A 104 5.33 8.62 6.44
CA ARG A 104 4.31 9.54 5.88
C ARG A 104 2.92 9.56 6.53
N HIS A 105 2.66 8.75 7.54
CA HIS A 105 1.38 8.71 8.24
C HIS A 105 1.50 8.39 9.73
N SER A 106 2.69 8.43 10.34
CA SER A 106 2.81 8.10 11.77
C SER A 106 2.04 9.09 12.65
N VAL A 107 2.08 10.38 12.29
CA VAL A 107 1.34 11.44 13.00
C VAL A 107 -0.17 11.32 12.73
N ASP A 108 -0.56 11.15 11.46
CA ASP A 108 -1.97 11.04 11.05
C ASP A 108 -2.64 9.74 11.55
N LEU A 109 -1.92 8.62 11.56
CA LEU A 109 -2.40 7.32 12.07
C LEU A 109 -2.24 7.19 13.57
N GLY A 110 -1.36 7.98 14.20
CA GLY A 110 -1.18 7.99 15.65
C GLY A 110 -2.47 8.34 16.39
N HIS A 111 -3.34 9.14 15.78
CA HIS A 111 -4.68 9.46 16.32
C HIS A 111 -5.68 8.28 16.27
N TYR A 112 -5.38 7.24 15.47
CA TYR A 112 -6.22 6.07 15.27
C TYR A 112 -5.64 4.78 15.88
N TRP A 113 -4.42 4.84 16.43
CA TRP A 113 -3.83 3.71 17.13
C TRP A 113 -4.22 3.77 18.61
N SER A 114 -4.93 2.73 19.05
CA SER A 114 -5.36 2.59 20.45
C SER A 114 -4.15 2.29 21.34
N THR A 115 -3.68 3.29 22.08
CA THR A 115 -3.01 3.08 23.38
C THR A 115 -4.05 2.69 24.43
N SER A 116 -3.68 1.91 25.46
CA SER A 116 -4.61 1.58 26.56
C SER A 116 -5.22 2.84 27.15
N LEU A 117 -6.55 2.84 27.29
CA LEU A 117 -7.34 3.99 27.75
C LEU A 117 -6.97 4.45 29.16
N ASP A 118 -6.29 3.61 29.94
CA ASP A 118 -5.91 3.89 31.34
C ASP A 118 -4.97 5.10 31.49
N THR A 119 -4.26 5.49 30.42
CA THR A 119 -3.30 6.62 30.43
C THR A 119 -3.74 7.81 29.59
N ALA A 120 -4.80 7.68 28.79
CA ALA A 120 -5.26 8.73 27.90
C ALA A 120 -6.21 9.68 28.65
N ARG A 121 -5.67 10.79 29.17
CA ARG A 121 -6.50 11.95 29.55
C ARG A 121 -7.22 12.43 28.27
N GLY A 122 -8.50 12.81 28.39
CA GLY A 122 -9.45 13.06 27.28
C GLY A 122 -9.02 14.05 26.18
N CYS A 123 -7.80 14.60 26.23
CA CYS A 123 -7.17 15.35 25.16
C CYS A 123 -6.61 14.49 24.01
N ALA A 124 -6.53 13.16 24.17
CA ALA A 124 -5.90 12.25 23.20
C ALA A 124 -6.90 11.33 22.47
N VAL A 125 -8.05 11.84 22.06
CA VAL A 125 -9.04 11.08 21.27
C VAL A 125 -9.29 11.70 19.90
N ASN A 126 -9.50 10.81 18.92
CA ASN A 126 -9.97 11.10 17.56
C ASN A 126 -10.94 12.31 17.55
N PRO A 127 -10.71 13.34 16.72
CA PRO A 127 -11.53 14.56 16.69
C PRO A 127 -13.03 14.30 16.58
N ASN A 128 -13.43 13.26 15.83
CA ASN A 128 -14.83 12.88 15.68
C ASN A 128 -15.42 12.33 16.99
N THR A 129 -14.67 11.48 17.69
CA THR A 129 -15.08 10.92 18.99
C THR A 129 -15.16 12.02 20.05
N ASN A 130 -14.21 12.96 20.04
CA ASN A 130 -14.20 14.07 20.98
C ASN A 130 -15.43 14.99 20.78
N MET A 131 -15.75 15.31 19.52
CA MET A 131 -16.96 16.07 19.18
C MET A 131 -18.25 15.36 19.63
N GLN A 132 -18.38 14.06 19.40
CA GLN A 132 -19.56 13.29 19.83
C GLN A 132 -19.68 13.23 21.36
N TRP A 133 -18.54 13.12 22.07
CA TRP A 133 -18.53 13.13 23.54
C TRP A 133 -19.02 14.47 24.10
N TYR A 134 -18.52 15.61 23.58
CA TYR A 134 -18.98 16.93 24.01
C TYR A 134 -20.46 17.18 23.65
N LYS A 135 -20.91 16.67 22.50
CA LYS A 135 -22.33 16.73 22.13
C LYS A 135 -23.20 15.95 23.13
N LEU A 136 -22.83 14.71 23.43
CA LEU A 136 -23.53 13.88 24.40
C LEU A 136 -23.57 14.55 25.78
N LEU A 137 -22.42 15.09 26.24
CA LEU A 137 -22.31 15.77 27.53
C LEU A 137 -23.27 16.97 27.61
N GLY A 138 -23.32 17.79 26.56
CA GLY A 138 -24.22 18.95 26.48
C GLY A 138 -25.70 18.59 26.36
N ASP A 139 -26.03 17.40 25.84
CA ASP A 139 -27.42 16.91 25.80
C ASP A 139 -27.87 16.32 27.16
N THR A 140 -26.92 15.89 28.01
CA THR A 140 -27.21 15.27 29.32
C THR A 140 -27.16 16.20 30.53
N LEU A 141 -26.53 17.38 30.41
CA LEU A 141 -26.45 18.41 31.45
C LEU A 141 -27.45 19.53 31.17
#